data_AF-A0A5C7IB55-F1
#
_entry.id   AF-A0A5C7IB55-F1
#
_cell.length_a   1.000
_cell.length_b   1.000
_cell.length_c   1.000
_cell.angle_alpha   90.00
_cell.angle_beta   90.00
_cell.angle_gamma   90.00
#
_symmetry.space_group_name_H-M   'P 1'
#
loop_
_entity.id
_entity.type
_entity.pdbx_description
1 polymer ?
#
loop_
_entity_poly.entity_id
_entity_poly.type
_entity_poly.pdbx_seq_one_letter_code
_entity_poly.pdbx_strand_id
1 'polypeptide(L)'
;MMPLHIAIGRGYIPHVLLSRCPDCCELVDERRWNVLHFAMLSLNINSLKNLLKEYPLVRNLIYDKDVDGNTPLHFLATFRSHLLWKIKHDDKDVKLDLDVVNNQNMSVRGVRKSGSHQLKQEILKLEESVGPCKYGVVRVLKKGFRVINEERQKEYQKTKESHLIVAALIETVTFTAAFTLPGGVIQDDDNEGTAVLSKKSAFQAFVITDAIAMLLSLSAVFAHFLMLLQLRIIRKERGRSYPHFWCCMVLDPQ
;
A
#
# COMPACT_ATOMS: atom_id res chain seq x y z
N MET A 1 11.74 -0.78 -27.19
CA MET A 1 12.16 0.16 -26.12
C MET A 1 13.25 1.08 -26.66
N MET A 2 13.04 2.40 -26.66
CA MET A 2 13.93 3.41 -27.27
C MET A 2 15.08 3.83 -26.33
N PRO A 3 16.26 4.27 -26.85
CA PRO A 3 17.36 4.80 -26.03
C PRO A 3 16.99 5.88 -25.01
N LEU A 4 16.07 6.79 -25.35
CA LEU A 4 15.55 7.82 -24.42
C LEU A 4 14.84 7.18 -23.21
N HIS A 5 13.97 6.19 -23.42
CA HIS A 5 13.27 5.48 -22.34
C HIS A 5 14.24 4.80 -21.39
N ILE A 6 15.33 4.24 -21.93
CA ILE A 6 16.37 3.58 -21.13
C ILE A 6 17.12 4.61 -20.28
N ALA A 7 17.54 5.73 -20.87
CA ALA A 7 18.26 6.79 -20.17
C ALA A 7 17.42 7.37 -19.01
N ILE A 8 16.19 7.78 -19.31
CA ILE A 8 15.27 8.32 -18.31
C ILE A 8 14.92 7.28 -17.27
N GLY A 9 14.68 6.05 -17.70
CA GLY A 9 14.47 4.94 -16.80
C GLY A 9 15.61 4.71 -15.81
N ARG A 10 16.86 5.00 -16.20
CA ARG A 10 18.04 4.94 -15.32
C ARG A 10 18.22 6.18 -14.43
N GLY A 11 17.36 7.18 -14.58
CA GLY A 11 17.40 8.43 -13.80
C GLY A 11 18.13 9.58 -14.49
N TYR A 12 18.48 9.45 -15.78
CA TYR A 12 19.23 10.45 -16.53
C TYR A 12 18.35 11.13 -17.58
N ILE A 13 18.47 12.45 -17.71
CA ILE A 13 17.82 13.20 -18.79
C ILE A 13 18.85 13.41 -19.90
N PRO A 14 18.72 12.74 -21.07
CA PRO A 14 19.68 12.91 -22.16
C PRO A 14 19.40 14.20 -22.92
N HIS A 15 19.81 15.34 -22.36
CA HIS A 15 19.54 16.68 -22.91
C HIS A 15 19.91 16.82 -24.39
N VAL A 16 21.04 16.23 -24.82
CA VAL A 16 21.51 16.25 -26.22
C VAL A 16 20.55 15.52 -27.17
N LEU A 17 19.92 14.44 -26.70
CA LEU A 17 18.99 13.67 -27.52
C LEU A 17 17.68 14.45 -27.67
N LEU A 18 17.15 15.00 -26.58
CA LEU A 18 15.93 15.81 -26.58
C LEU A 18 16.10 17.14 -27.33
N SER A 19 17.31 17.71 -27.37
CA SER A 19 17.56 18.93 -28.13
C SER A 19 17.73 18.68 -29.63
N ARG A 20 18.32 17.55 -30.02
CA ARG A 20 18.50 17.18 -31.44
C ARG A 20 17.27 16.56 -32.07
N CYS A 21 16.47 15.84 -31.28
CA CYS A 21 15.25 15.18 -31.74
C CYS A 21 14.15 15.38 -30.67
N PRO A 22 13.46 16.52 -30.63
CA PRO A 22 12.40 16.76 -29.66
C PRO A 22 11.27 15.75 -29.78
N ASP A 23 10.88 15.41 -31.00
CA ASP A 23 9.75 14.52 -31.31
C ASP A 23 9.95 13.08 -30.83
N CYS A 24 11.19 12.68 -30.50
CA CYS A 24 11.42 11.35 -29.96
C CYS A 24 10.71 11.12 -28.62
N CYS A 25 10.28 12.17 -27.90
CA CYS A 25 9.51 12.01 -26.67
C CYS A 25 8.12 11.38 -26.87
N GLU A 26 7.52 11.49 -28.07
CA GLU A 26 6.20 10.93 -28.40
C GLU A 26 6.25 9.42 -28.68
N LEU A 27 7.45 8.87 -28.89
CA LEU A 27 7.62 7.45 -29.13
C LEU A 27 7.24 6.66 -27.89
N VAL A 28 6.59 5.51 -28.11
CA VAL A 28 6.13 4.62 -27.05
C VAL A 28 6.71 3.23 -27.20
N ASP A 29 6.69 2.44 -26.13
CA ASP A 29 7.01 1.01 -26.21
C ASP A 29 5.78 0.14 -26.57
N GLU A 30 5.93 -1.19 -26.53
CA GLU A 30 4.87 -2.16 -26.83
C GLU A 30 3.65 -2.04 -25.89
N ARG A 31 3.82 -1.43 -24.71
CA ARG A 31 2.75 -1.20 -23.72
C ARG A 31 2.11 0.17 -23.91
N ARG A 32 2.55 0.93 -24.92
CA ARG A 32 2.27 2.35 -25.12
C ARG A 32 2.81 3.25 -24.00
N TRP A 33 3.86 2.82 -23.30
CA TRP A 33 4.52 3.69 -22.33
C TRP A 33 5.40 4.71 -23.05
N ASN A 34 5.00 5.98 -22.97
CA ASN A 34 5.84 7.11 -23.35
C ASN A 34 6.95 7.38 -22.32
N VAL A 35 7.81 8.33 -22.64
CA VAL A 35 8.93 8.75 -21.79
C VAL A 35 8.50 9.21 -20.39
N LEU A 36 7.32 9.79 -20.25
CA LEU A 36 6.84 10.33 -18.99
C LEU A 36 6.43 9.21 -18.01
N HIS A 37 5.90 8.09 -18.50
CA HIS A 37 5.66 6.90 -17.67
C HIS A 37 6.95 6.43 -16.98
N PHE A 38 8.06 6.39 -17.72
CA PHE A 38 9.37 6.04 -17.16
C PHE A 38 9.87 7.11 -16.17
N ALA A 39 9.79 8.39 -16.53
CA ALA A 39 10.23 9.50 -15.68
C ALA A 39 9.47 9.54 -14.34
N MET A 40 8.17 9.24 -14.35
CA MET A 40 7.32 9.17 -13.15
C MET A 40 7.69 8.02 -12.21
N LEU A 41 8.51 7.07 -12.66
CA LEU A 41 9.07 6.00 -11.84
C LEU A 41 10.50 6.29 -11.40
N SER A 42 11.33 6.83 -12.29
CA SER A 42 12.79 6.84 -12.14
C SER A 42 13.39 8.17 -11.65
N LEU A 43 12.88 9.32 -12.11
CA LEU A 43 13.51 10.62 -11.87
C LEU A 43 13.21 11.14 -10.47
N ASN A 44 14.19 11.73 -9.80
CA ASN A 44 13.93 12.47 -8.56
C ASN A 44 13.03 13.70 -8.85
N ILE A 45 12.44 14.29 -7.82
CA ILE A 45 11.47 15.39 -7.99
C ILE A 45 12.06 16.62 -8.70
N ASN A 46 13.33 16.94 -8.47
CA ASN A 46 13.98 18.08 -9.11
C ASN A 46 14.23 17.81 -10.59
N SER A 47 14.75 16.63 -10.93
CA SER A 47 14.95 16.21 -12.33
C SER A 47 13.62 16.10 -13.08
N LEU A 48 12.58 15.57 -12.45
CA LEU A 48 11.24 15.51 -13.05
C LEU A 48 10.68 16.91 -13.34
N LYS A 49 10.85 17.86 -12.41
CA LYS A 49 10.48 19.26 -12.61
C LYS A 49 11.27 19.90 -13.74
N ASN A 50 12.59 19.70 -13.78
CA ASN A 50 13.43 20.22 -14.85
C ASN A 50 12.99 19.66 -16.20
N LEU A 51 12.72 18.36 -16.29
CA LEU A 51 12.21 17.73 -17.52
C LEU A 51 10.89 18.36 -18.00
N LEU A 52 9.92 18.55 -17.09
CA LEU A 52 8.61 19.12 -17.41
C LEU A 52 8.68 20.62 -17.78
N LYS A 53 9.67 21.34 -17.23
CA LYS A 53 9.88 22.77 -17.49
C LYS A 53 10.64 23.02 -18.79
N GLU A 54 11.70 22.24 -19.05
CA GLU A 54 12.58 22.42 -20.20
C GLU A 54 11.99 21.85 -21.50
N TYR A 55 11.08 20.87 -21.41
CA TYR A 55 10.56 20.16 -22.58
C TYR A 55 9.01 20.15 -22.58
N PRO A 56 8.35 21.16 -23.19
CA PRO A 56 6.89 21.25 -23.24
C PRO A 56 6.20 20.05 -23.91
N LEU A 57 6.83 19.45 -24.93
CA LEU A 57 6.29 18.24 -25.57
C LEU A 57 6.16 17.09 -24.58
N VAL A 58 7.18 16.89 -23.72
CA VAL A 58 7.13 15.87 -22.65
C VAL A 58 6.02 16.17 -21.65
N ARG A 59 5.77 17.45 -21.35
CA ARG A 59 4.70 17.85 -20.42
C ARG A 59 3.31 17.53 -20.96
N ASN A 60 3.09 17.60 -22.27
CA ASN A 60 1.79 17.27 -22.89
C ASN A 60 1.44 15.78 -22.76
N LEU A 61 2.44 14.92 -22.62
CA LEU A 61 2.28 13.46 -22.47
C LEU A 61 1.62 13.04 -21.14
N ILE A 62 1.35 13.99 -20.23
CA ILE A 62 0.72 13.72 -18.92
C ILE A 62 -0.69 13.14 -19.02
N TYR A 63 -1.36 13.37 -20.15
CA TYR A 63 -2.72 12.91 -20.44
C TYR A 63 -2.76 11.61 -21.23
N ASP A 64 -1.64 11.19 -21.81
CA ASP A 64 -1.57 10.00 -22.63
C ASP A 64 -1.87 8.77 -21.80
N LYS A 65 -2.62 7.85 -22.41
CA LYS A 65 -2.96 6.57 -21.82
C LYS A 65 -2.16 5.45 -22.46
N ASP A 66 -1.69 4.53 -21.63
CA ASP A 66 -1.11 3.27 -22.05
C ASP A 66 -2.20 2.29 -22.55
N VAL A 67 -1.82 1.05 -22.88
CA VAL A 67 -2.76 0.00 -23.34
C VAL A 67 -3.86 -0.28 -22.31
N ASP A 68 -3.55 -0.17 -21.02
CA ASP A 68 -4.48 -0.42 -19.90
C ASP A 68 -5.26 0.83 -19.48
N GLY A 69 -5.11 1.94 -20.20
CA GLY A 69 -5.77 3.20 -19.90
C GLY A 69 -5.11 3.99 -18.77
N ASN A 70 -3.96 3.55 -18.24
CA ASN A 70 -3.23 4.27 -17.21
C ASN A 70 -2.48 5.45 -17.82
N THR A 71 -2.59 6.60 -17.16
CA THR A 71 -1.78 7.79 -17.46
C THR A 71 -0.48 7.80 -16.63
N PRO A 72 0.53 8.63 -16.96
CA PRO A 72 1.71 8.79 -16.12
C PRO A 72 1.39 9.16 -14.66
N LEU A 73 0.22 9.77 -14.40
CA LEU A 73 -0.26 10.07 -13.06
C LEU A 73 -0.68 8.83 -12.27
N HIS A 74 -1.22 7.79 -12.92
CA HIS A 74 -1.51 6.51 -12.27
C HIS A 74 -0.24 5.83 -11.76
N PHE A 75 0.85 5.95 -12.50
CA PHE A 75 2.18 5.46 -12.11
C PHE A 75 2.68 6.24 -10.90
N LEU A 76 2.64 7.57 -10.98
CA LEU A 76 3.04 8.42 -9.86
C LEU A 76 2.21 8.14 -8.60
N ALA A 77 0.89 8.00 -8.73
CA ALA A 77 -0.03 7.67 -7.64
C ALA A 77 0.27 6.31 -7.00
N THR A 78 0.61 5.31 -7.81
CA THR A 78 0.88 3.96 -7.32
C THR A 78 2.21 3.89 -6.57
N PHE A 79 3.25 4.56 -7.10
CA PHE A 79 4.62 4.34 -6.63
C PHE A 79 5.20 5.46 -5.78
N ARG A 80 4.79 6.69 -6.04
CA ARG A 80 5.36 7.89 -5.43
C ARG A 80 4.24 8.87 -5.19
N SER A 81 3.18 8.39 -4.53
CA SER A 81 1.97 9.17 -4.20
C SER A 81 2.32 10.50 -3.55
N HIS A 82 3.41 10.53 -2.77
CA HIS A 82 3.90 11.73 -2.11
C HIS A 82 4.48 12.82 -3.01
N LEU A 83 4.74 12.52 -4.27
CA LEU A 83 5.19 13.51 -5.24
C LEU A 83 4.02 14.20 -5.95
N LEU A 84 2.82 13.60 -5.98
CA LEU A 84 1.62 14.22 -6.59
C LEU A 84 1.33 15.60 -6.01
N TRP A 85 1.37 15.74 -4.68
CA TRP A 85 1.13 17.01 -4.03
C TRP A 85 2.26 18.01 -4.24
N LYS A 86 3.52 17.57 -4.29
CA LYS A 86 4.65 18.46 -4.58
C LYS A 86 4.57 19.06 -5.99
N ILE A 87 4.23 18.24 -6.99
CA ILE A 87 4.05 18.72 -8.37
C ILE A 87 2.86 19.70 -8.44
N LYS A 88 1.74 19.38 -7.76
CA LYS A 88 0.55 20.24 -7.75
C LYS A 88 0.78 21.61 -7.10
N HIS A 89 1.56 21.68 -6.03
CA HIS A 89 1.78 22.92 -5.29
C HIS A 89 2.82 23.84 -5.95
N ASP A 90 3.84 23.26 -6.58
CA ASP A 90 4.99 24.02 -7.08
C ASP A 90 4.80 24.55 -8.50
N ASP A 91 3.90 23.96 -9.29
CA ASP A 91 3.66 24.36 -10.68
C ASP A 91 2.15 24.56 -10.92
N LYS A 92 1.69 25.82 -10.78
CA LYS A 92 0.27 26.19 -10.97
C LYS A 92 -0.22 25.96 -12.40
N ASP A 93 0.70 25.90 -13.37
CA ASP A 93 0.34 25.74 -14.77
C ASP A 93 0.09 24.26 -15.10
N VAL A 94 0.58 23.31 -14.30
CA VAL A 94 0.39 21.86 -14.52
C VAL A 94 -0.97 21.45 -13.95
N LYS A 95 -1.97 21.38 -14.82
CA LYS A 95 -3.30 20.87 -14.47
C LYS A 95 -3.27 19.33 -14.37
N LEU A 96 -3.08 18.82 -13.15
CA LEU A 96 -3.17 17.39 -12.88
C LEU A 96 -4.64 16.96 -12.80
N ASP A 97 -5.10 16.21 -13.80
CA ASP A 97 -6.38 15.49 -13.71
C ASP A 97 -6.20 14.24 -12.85
N LEU A 98 -6.85 14.23 -11.68
CA LEU A 98 -6.79 13.12 -10.73
C LEU A 98 -8.04 12.22 -10.79
N ASP A 99 -9.04 12.62 -11.56
CA ASP A 99 -10.32 11.92 -11.67
C ASP A 99 -10.38 11.09 -12.97
N VAL A 100 -9.42 11.27 -13.88
CA VAL A 100 -9.17 10.37 -15.01
C VAL A 100 -9.09 8.91 -14.55
N VAL A 101 -9.86 8.05 -15.24
CA VAL A 101 -9.94 6.61 -14.98
C VAL A 101 -9.22 5.78 -16.05
N ASN A 102 -8.68 4.65 -15.63
CA ASN A 102 -8.13 3.61 -16.51
C ASN A 102 -9.20 2.60 -16.96
N ASN A 103 -8.81 1.55 -17.69
CA ASN A 103 -9.73 0.53 -18.20
C ASN A 103 -10.39 -0.32 -17.09
N GLN A 104 -9.86 -0.26 -15.86
CA GLN A 104 -10.45 -0.88 -14.67
C GLN A 104 -11.41 0.07 -13.92
N ASN A 105 -11.74 1.22 -14.52
CA ASN A 105 -12.52 2.28 -13.90
C ASN A 105 -11.90 2.81 -12.58
N MET A 106 -10.58 2.69 -12.45
CA MET A 106 -9.83 3.19 -11.31
C MET A 106 -9.30 4.58 -11.61
N SER A 107 -9.64 5.57 -10.78
CA SER A 107 -9.08 6.92 -10.91
C SER A 107 -7.70 7.04 -10.28
N VAL A 108 -6.94 8.07 -10.64
CA VAL A 108 -5.64 8.38 -9.99
C VAL A 108 -5.79 8.52 -8.47
N ARG A 109 -6.86 9.18 -8.00
CA ARG A 109 -7.18 9.27 -6.55
C ARG A 109 -7.49 7.90 -5.97
N GLY A 110 -8.23 7.06 -6.70
CA GLY A 110 -8.58 5.70 -6.29
C GLY A 110 -7.33 4.84 -6.13
N VAL A 111 -6.48 4.79 -7.15
CA VAL A 111 -5.21 4.07 -7.16
C VAL A 111 -4.28 4.54 -6.03
N ARG A 112 -4.24 5.84 -5.72
CA ARG A 112 -3.47 6.34 -4.58
C ARG A 112 -3.92 5.75 -3.24
N LYS A 113 -5.23 5.51 -3.07
CA LYS A 113 -5.83 5.00 -1.82
C LYS A 113 -5.71 3.49 -1.71
N SER A 114 -6.11 2.75 -2.74
CA SER A 114 -6.16 1.28 -2.70
C SER A 114 -4.92 0.59 -3.28
N GLY A 115 -4.13 1.31 -4.08
CA GLY A 115 -3.07 0.75 -4.92
C GLY A 115 -3.63 0.09 -6.19
N SER A 116 -2.76 -0.11 -7.18
CA SER A 116 -3.07 -0.94 -8.36
C SER A 116 -2.26 -2.22 -8.32
N HIS A 117 -2.93 -3.38 -8.25
CA HIS A 117 -2.25 -4.68 -8.24
C HIS A 117 -1.70 -5.02 -9.64
N GLN A 118 -2.48 -4.75 -10.69
CA GLN A 118 -2.06 -4.99 -12.07
C GLN A 118 -0.81 -4.19 -12.41
N LEU A 119 -0.83 -2.87 -12.16
CA LEU A 119 0.30 -2.00 -12.50
C LEU A 119 1.56 -2.37 -11.71
N LYS A 120 1.39 -2.80 -10.44
CA LYS A 120 2.49 -3.37 -9.66
C LYS A 120 3.05 -4.63 -10.31
N GLN A 121 2.20 -5.56 -10.75
CA GLN A 121 2.67 -6.79 -11.39
C GLN A 121 3.35 -6.54 -12.74
N GLU A 122 2.86 -5.62 -13.57
CA GLU A 122 3.50 -5.27 -14.84
C GLU A 122 4.89 -4.65 -14.67
N ILE A 123 5.03 -3.85 -13.61
CA ILE A 123 6.31 -3.26 -13.25
C ILE A 123 7.23 -4.29 -12.60
N LEU A 124 6.70 -5.27 -11.85
CA LEU A 124 7.47 -6.42 -11.38
C LEU A 124 7.94 -7.30 -12.55
N LYS A 125 7.14 -7.47 -13.61
CA LYS A 125 7.54 -8.19 -14.83
C LYS A 125 8.67 -7.49 -15.59
N LEU A 126 8.85 -6.18 -15.42
CA LEU A 126 10.06 -5.48 -15.90
C LEU A 126 11.32 -5.92 -15.14
N GLU A 127 11.18 -6.46 -13.93
CA GLU A 127 12.29 -6.98 -13.12
C GLU A 127 12.83 -8.32 -13.63
N GLU A 128 11.99 -9.15 -14.25
CA GLU A 128 12.28 -10.56 -14.54
C GLU A 128 12.93 -10.81 -15.91
N SER A 129 12.89 -9.83 -16.82
CA SER A 129 13.41 -10.02 -18.19
C SER A 129 14.89 -9.60 -18.29
N VAL A 130 15.76 -10.59 -18.36
CA VAL A 130 17.24 -10.53 -18.29
C VAL A 130 17.87 -9.58 -19.32
N GLY A 131 18.67 -8.60 -18.85
CA GLY A 131 19.56 -7.79 -19.70
C GLY A 131 20.24 -6.59 -18.98
N PRO A 132 21.48 -6.22 -19.35
CA PRO A 132 22.29 -5.20 -18.66
C PRO A 132 21.70 -3.76 -18.72
N CYS A 133 20.78 -3.49 -19.65
CA CYS A 133 20.13 -2.20 -19.80
C CYS A 133 19.07 -1.88 -18.72
N LYS A 134 18.51 -2.89 -18.03
CA LYS A 134 17.37 -2.77 -17.09
C LYS A 134 17.70 -2.39 -15.65
N TYR A 135 18.98 -2.38 -15.27
CA TYR A 135 19.41 -2.27 -13.87
C TYR A 135 19.00 -0.96 -13.16
N GLY A 136 18.85 0.16 -13.89
CA GLY A 136 18.51 1.46 -13.29
C GLY A 136 17.01 1.62 -13.00
N VAL A 137 16.15 1.32 -13.97
CA VAL A 137 14.67 1.35 -13.80
C VAL A 137 14.27 0.44 -12.65
N VAL A 138 14.75 -0.80 -12.68
CA VAL A 138 14.46 -1.82 -11.66
C VAL A 138 14.97 -1.41 -10.29
N ARG A 139 16.14 -0.76 -10.18
CA ARG A 139 16.66 -0.29 -8.89
C ARG A 139 15.79 0.82 -8.29
N VAL A 140 15.40 1.82 -9.08
CA VAL A 140 14.54 2.91 -8.59
C VAL A 140 13.16 2.38 -8.21
N LEU A 141 12.61 1.48 -9.03
CA LEU A 141 11.37 0.76 -8.72
C LEU A 141 11.46 -0.04 -7.42
N LYS A 142 12.52 -0.85 -7.22
CA LYS A 142 12.72 -1.61 -5.97
C LYS A 142 12.75 -0.72 -4.74
N LYS A 143 13.44 0.43 -4.84
CA LYS A 143 13.46 1.41 -3.74
C LYS A 143 12.05 1.97 -3.50
N GLY A 144 11.34 2.33 -4.56
CA GLY A 144 9.94 2.79 -4.48
C GLY A 144 9.01 1.75 -3.84
N PHE A 145 9.03 0.51 -4.33
CA PHE A 145 8.25 -0.62 -3.80
C PHE A 145 8.50 -0.85 -2.31
N ARG A 146 9.76 -0.82 -1.87
CA ARG A 146 10.10 -0.94 -0.45
C ARG A 146 9.48 0.19 0.38
N VAL A 147 9.65 1.44 -0.05
CA VAL A 147 9.10 2.61 0.65
C VAL A 147 7.57 2.53 0.75
N ILE A 148 6.87 2.20 -0.33
CA ILE A 148 5.40 2.09 -0.32
C ILE A 148 4.93 0.97 0.60
N ASN A 149 5.60 -0.19 0.56
CA ASN A 149 5.24 -1.31 1.41
C ASN A 149 5.48 -0.97 2.89
N GLU A 150 6.57 -0.28 3.21
CA GLU A 150 6.86 0.19 4.56
C GLU A 150 5.84 1.23 5.04
N GLU A 151 5.49 2.23 4.22
CA GLU A 151 4.48 3.25 4.55
C GLU A 151 3.12 2.61 4.80
N ARG A 152 2.67 1.73 3.90
CA ARG A 152 1.41 1.00 4.03
C ARG A 152 1.40 0.11 5.27
N GLN A 153 2.52 -0.58 5.53
CA GLN A 153 2.64 -1.44 6.70
C GLN A 153 2.59 -0.62 7.99
N LYS A 154 3.22 0.56 8.03
CA LYS A 154 3.15 1.48 9.18
C LYS A 154 1.73 1.99 9.42
N GLU A 155 1.03 2.42 8.37
CA GLU A 155 -0.35 2.89 8.49
C GLU A 155 -1.28 1.78 9.00
N TYR A 156 -1.18 0.59 8.42
CA TYR A 156 -1.93 -0.58 8.85
C TYR A 156 -1.63 -0.97 10.30
N GLN A 157 -0.36 -0.93 10.69
CA GLN A 157 0.08 -1.23 12.05
C GLN A 157 -0.51 -0.22 13.04
N LYS A 158 -0.51 1.07 12.70
CA LYS A 158 -1.08 2.13 13.54
C LYS A 158 -2.58 1.93 13.77
N THR A 159 -3.35 1.64 12.71
CA THR A 159 -4.80 1.42 12.81
C THR A 159 -5.12 0.16 13.64
N LYS A 160 -4.33 -0.90 13.48
CA LYS A 160 -4.49 -2.13 14.26
C LYS A 160 -4.23 -1.95 15.74
N GLU A 161 -3.17 -1.24 16.10
CA GLU A 161 -2.82 -0.99 17.50
C GLU A 161 -3.92 -0.21 18.21
N SER A 162 -4.48 0.82 17.58
CA SER A 162 -5.59 1.57 18.17
C SER A 162 -6.85 0.71 18.38
N HIS A 163 -7.22 -0.12 17.40
CA HIS A 163 -8.41 -0.96 17.53
C HIS A 163 -8.23 -2.07 18.57
N LEU A 164 -7.03 -2.63 18.69
CA LEU A 164 -6.73 -3.65 19.69
C LEU A 164 -6.73 -3.07 21.10
N ILE A 165 -6.21 -1.86 21.31
CA ILE A 165 -6.30 -1.17 22.61
C ILE A 165 -7.76 -0.91 22.98
N VAL A 166 -8.58 -0.41 22.04
CA VAL A 166 -10.01 -0.18 22.28
C VAL A 166 -10.75 -1.49 22.60
N ALA A 167 -10.47 -2.58 21.86
CA ALA A 167 -11.06 -3.89 22.13
C ALA A 167 -10.68 -4.44 23.51
N ALA A 168 -9.39 -4.36 23.88
CA ALA A 168 -8.92 -4.79 25.20
C ALA A 168 -9.53 -3.94 26.33
N LEU A 169 -9.69 -2.64 26.14
CA LEU A 169 -10.36 -1.77 27.10
C LEU A 169 -11.83 -2.18 27.29
N ILE A 170 -12.58 -2.41 26.21
CA ILE A 170 -13.98 -2.89 26.28
C ILE A 170 -14.05 -4.25 26.99
N GLU A 171 -13.15 -5.19 26.65
CA GLU A 171 -13.06 -6.49 27.31
C GLU A 171 -12.81 -6.35 28.82
N THR A 172 -11.89 -5.48 29.25
CA THR A 172 -11.62 -5.28 30.68
C THR A 172 -12.80 -4.65 31.42
N VAL A 173 -13.48 -3.65 30.84
CA VAL A 173 -14.64 -2.99 31.46
C VAL A 173 -15.81 -3.96 31.59
N THR A 174 -16.13 -4.69 30.52
CA THR A 174 -17.21 -5.68 30.52
C THR A 174 -16.91 -6.86 31.45
N PHE A 175 -15.68 -7.35 31.47
CA PHE A 175 -15.24 -8.36 32.42
C PHE A 175 -15.41 -7.90 33.87
N THR A 176 -15.04 -6.65 34.20
CA THR A 176 -15.28 -6.11 35.55
C THR A 176 -16.77 -6.00 35.87
N ALA A 177 -17.58 -5.52 34.92
CA ALA A 177 -19.03 -5.37 35.08
C ALA A 177 -19.74 -6.71 35.34
N ALA A 178 -19.24 -7.80 34.76
CA ALA A 178 -19.77 -9.15 35.00
C ALA A 178 -19.64 -9.60 36.47
N PHE A 179 -18.59 -9.17 37.18
CA PHE A 179 -18.37 -9.52 38.60
C PHE A 179 -18.88 -8.44 39.57
N THR A 180 -19.00 -7.19 39.12
CA THR A 180 -19.46 -6.07 39.95
C THR A 180 -20.87 -5.64 39.56
N LEU A 181 -21.84 -6.56 39.66
CA LEU A 181 -23.23 -6.28 39.28
C LEU A 181 -23.83 -5.16 40.15
N PRO A 182 -24.47 -4.14 39.54
CA PRO A 182 -25.12 -3.09 40.30
C PRO A 182 -26.28 -3.65 41.13
N GLY A 183 -26.36 -3.21 42.40
CA GLY A 183 -27.35 -3.68 43.36
C GLY A 183 -26.92 -4.90 44.18
N GLY A 184 -25.79 -5.52 43.85
CA GLY A 184 -25.26 -6.65 44.60
C GLY A 184 -26.07 -7.93 44.43
N VAL A 185 -25.76 -8.91 45.27
CA VAL A 185 -26.35 -10.25 45.25
C VAL A 185 -27.20 -10.43 46.50
N ILE A 186 -28.36 -11.08 46.35
CA ILE A 186 -29.23 -11.43 47.48
C ILE A 186 -28.49 -12.47 48.34
N GLN A 187 -28.33 -12.18 49.64
CA GLN A 187 -27.63 -13.04 50.61
C GLN A 187 -28.55 -13.77 51.59
N ASP A 188 -29.81 -13.34 51.74
CA ASP A 188 -30.78 -13.92 52.67
C ASP A 188 -32.12 -14.14 51.94
N ASP A 189 -32.38 -15.38 51.50
CA ASP A 189 -33.69 -15.99 51.16
C ASP A 189 -33.46 -17.26 50.31
N ASP A 190 -34.54 -17.98 49.93
CA ASP A 190 -34.54 -19.04 48.90
C ASP A 190 -33.96 -18.62 47.53
N ASN A 191 -33.69 -17.32 47.31
CA ASN A 191 -33.11 -16.76 46.09
C ASN A 191 -31.63 -16.32 46.23
N GLU A 192 -30.92 -16.87 47.22
CA GLU A 192 -29.49 -16.63 47.44
C GLU A 192 -28.68 -16.78 46.14
N GLY A 193 -27.77 -15.84 45.86
CA GLY A 193 -26.97 -15.85 44.64
C GLY A 193 -27.58 -15.09 43.45
N THR A 194 -28.82 -14.60 43.56
CA THR A 194 -29.46 -13.83 42.48
C THR A 194 -29.13 -12.33 42.57
N ALA A 195 -28.90 -11.67 41.44
CA ALA A 195 -28.72 -10.22 41.40
C ALA A 195 -30.01 -9.49 41.84
N VAL A 196 -29.88 -8.52 42.75
CA VAL A 196 -31.02 -7.77 43.35
C VAL A 196 -31.88 -7.09 42.29
N LEU A 197 -31.27 -6.65 41.19
CA LEU A 197 -31.94 -5.95 40.08
C LEU A 197 -32.36 -6.86 38.91
N SER A 198 -32.22 -8.18 39.03
CA SER A 198 -32.50 -9.16 37.95
C SER A 198 -33.87 -9.01 37.27
N LYS A 199 -34.89 -8.54 38.00
CA LYS A 199 -36.26 -8.35 37.50
C LYS A 199 -36.49 -7.01 36.80
N LYS A 200 -35.51 -6.08 36.82
CA LYS A 200 -35.62 -4.77 36.15
C LYS A 200 -35.18 -4.89 34.69
N SER A 201 -36.00 -4.39 33.77
CA SER A 201 -35.71 -4.40 32.33
C SER A 201 -34.39 -3.70 31.98
N ALA A 202 -34.08 -2.57 32.63
CA ALA A 202 -32.83 -1.85 32.43
C ALA A 202 -31.59 -2.69 32.80
N PHE A 203 -31.69 -3.51 33.85
CA PHE A 203 -30.61 -4.40 34.26
C PHE A 203 -30.41 -5.57 33.28
N GLN A 204 -31.50 -6.15 32.77
CA GLN A 204 -31.41 -7.19 31.74
C GLN A 204 -30.78 -6.67 30.44
N ALA A 205 -31.18 -5.47 29.99
CA ALA A 205 -30.58 -4.84 28.82
C ALA A 205 -29.07 -4.62 29.02
N PHE A 206 -28.67 -4.10 30.18
CA PHE A 206 -27.27 -3.91 30.55
C PHE A 206 -26.46 -5.21 30.42
N VAL A 207 -26.88 -6.29 31.10
CA VAL A 207 -26.18 -7.58 31.09
C VAL A 207 -26.09 -8.17 29.68
N ILE A 208 -27.16 -8.11 28.88
CA ILE A 208 -27.15 -8.63 27.50
C ILE A 208 -26.17 -7.83 26.63
N THR A 209 -26.20 -6.50 26.71
CA THR A 209 -25.28 -5.66 25.92
C THR A 209 -23.83 -5.84 26.33
N ASP A 210 -23.56 -5.97 27.62
CA ASP A 210 -22.23 -6.21 28.18
C ASP A 210 -21.67 -7.56 27.70
N ALA A 211 -22.48 -8.63 27.74
CA ALA A 211 -22.10 -9.94 27.24
C ALA A 211 -21.81 -9.95 25.73
N ILE A 212 -22.62 -9.25 24.92
CA ILE A 212 -22.38 -9.13 23.47
C ILE A 212 -21.07 -8.36 23.22
N ALA A 213 -20.85 -7.24 23.92
CA ALA A 213 -19.63 -6.45 23.80
C ALA A 213 -18.38 -7.24 24.20
N MET A 214 -18.47 -8.05 25.26
CA MET A 214 -17.40 -8.95 25.71
C MET A 214 -17.08 -10.01 24.65
N LEU A 215 -18.09 -10.72 24.12
CA LEU A 215 -17.91 -11.76 23.11
C LEU A 215 -17.29 -11.20 21.81
N LEU A 216 -17.78 -10.05 21.35
CA LEU A 216 -17.25 -9.39 20.15
C LEU A 216 -15.79 -8.94 20.36
N SER A 217 -15.47 -8.36 21.53
CA SER A 217 -14.11 -7.91 21.85
C SER A 217 -13.12 -9.08 21.96
N LEU A 218 -13.52 -10.15 22.66
CA LEU A 218 -12.72 -11.37 22.78
C LEU A 218 -12.45 -12.00 21.41
N SER A 219 -13.47 -12.04 20.53
CA SER A 219 -13.31 -12.56 19.17
C SER A 219 -12.30 -11.74 18.35
N ALA A 220 -12.29 -10.41 18.50
CA ALA A 220 -11.37 -9.52 17.80
C ALA A 220 -9.91 -9.71 18.26
N VAL A 221 -9.68 -9.79 19.58
CA VAL A 221 -8.35 -10.06 20.16
C VAL A 221 -7.85 -11.45 19.75
N PHE A 222 -8.72 -12.46 19.80
CA PHE A 222 -8.37 -13.83 19.41
C PHE A 222 -8.05 -13.94 17.91
N ALA A 223 -8.84 -13.31 17.04
CA ALA A 223 -8.57 -13.26 15.60
C ALA A 223 -7.21 -12.60 15.31
N HIS A 224 -6.87 -11.52 16.03
CA HIS A 224 -5.57 -10.88 15.91
C HIS A 224 -4.42 -11.81 16.33
N PHE A 225 -4.59 -12.52 17.46
CA PHE A 225 -3.61 -13.51 17.92
C PHE A 225 -3.40 -14.65 16.92
N LEU A 226 -4.48 -15.23 16.39
CA LEU A 226 -4.41 -16.27 15.36
C LEU A 226 -3.71 -15.77 14.09
N MET A 227 -4.02 -14.56 13.62
CA MET A 227 -3.36 -13.96 12.46
C MET A 227 -1.85 -13.84 12.68
N LEU A 228 -1.41 -13.41 13.88
CA LEU A 228 0.00 -13.35 14.24
C LEU A 228 0.65 -14.72 14.29
N LEU A 229 -0.05 -15.74 14.81
CA LEU A 229 0.44 -17.11 14.90
C LEU A 229 0.67 -17.70 13.50
N GLN A 230 -0.31 -17.54 12.60
CA GLN A 230 -0.23 -17.96 11.20
C GLN A 230 0.94 -17.29 10.48
N LEU A 231 1.12 -15.98 10.66
CA LEU A 231 2.27 -15.25 10.11
C LEU A 231 3.62 -15.78 10.63
N ARG A 232 3.70 -16.14 11.91
CA ARG A 232 4.91 -16.74 12.50
C ARG A 232 5.18 -18.13 11.93
N ILE A 233 4.16 -18.97 11.78
CA ILE A 233 4.29 -20.31 11.17
C ILE A 233 4.76 -20.18 9.73
N ILE A 234 4.11 -19.34 8.92
CA ILE A 234 4.49 -19.10 7.51
C ILE A 234 5.93 -18.57 7.40
N ARG A 235 6.34 -17.62 8.25
CA ARG A 235 7.74 -17.15 8.28
C ARG A 235 8.72 -18.25 8.66
N LYS A 236 8.36 -19.10 9.64
CA LYS A 236 9.21 -20.21 10.08
C LYS A 236 9.34 -21.29 9.01
N GLU A 237 8.28 -21.56 8.24
CA GLU A 237 8.35 -22.47 7.10
C GLU A 237 9.15 -21.88 5.94
N ARG A 238 8.94 -20.60 5.62
CA ARG A 238 9.72 -19.92 4.58
C ARG A 238 11.21 -19.87 4.95
N GLY A 239 11.54 -19.62 6.22
CA GLY A 239 12.91 -19.68 6.73
C GLY A 239 13.52 -21.09 6.77
N ARG A 240 12.72 -22.15 6.84
CA ARG A 240 13.15 -23.56 6.75
C ARG A 240 13.21 -24.12 5.33
N SER A 241 12.66 -23.42 4.33
CA SER A 241 12.74 -23.80 2.91
C SER A 241 14.06 -23.32 2.26
N TYR A 242 14.66 -22.23 2.75
CA TYR A 242 15.96 -21.72 2.25
C TYR A 242 17.27 -22.37 2.74
N PRO A 243 17.37 -23.16 3.83
CA PRO A 243 18.64 -23.79 4.21
C PRO A 243 19.00 -24.97 3.28
N HIS A 244 18.02 -25.61 2.63
CA HIS A 244 18.31 -26.74 1.72
C HIS A 244 18.80 -26.31 0.34
N PHE A 245 18.39 -25.13 -0.15
CA PHE A 245 18.87 -24.61 -1.45
C PHE A 245 20.31 -24.10 -1.39
N TRP A 246 20.79 -23.67 -0.22
CA TRP A 246 22.15 -23.20 -0.05
C TRP A 246 23.18 -24.33 0.11
N CYS A 247 22.75 -25.54 0.51
CA CYS A 247 23.66 -26.67 0.66
C CYS A 247 24.00 -27.35 -0.69
N CYS A 248 23.09 -27.30 -1.68
CA CYS A 248 23.34 -27.90 -2.99
C CYS A 248 24.13 -27.00 -3.97
N MET A 249 24.37 -25.73 -3.64
CA MET A 249 25.08 -24.79 -4.54
C MET A 249 26.56 -24.59 -4.18
N VAL A 250 27.04 -25.26 -3.13
CA VAL A 250 28.42 -25.12 -2.61
C VAL A 250 29.27 -26.38 -2.83
N LEU A 251 28.72 -27.44 -3.44
CA LEU A 251 29.45 -28.65 -3.78
C LEU A 251 29.38 -28.93 -5.27
N ASP A 252 30.12 -28.14 -6.05
CA ASP A 252 30.79 -28.67 -7.25
C ASP A 252 31.97 -27.75 -7.62
N PRO A 253 33.20 -28.11 -7.22
CA PRO A 253 34.39 -27.66 -7.89
C PRO A 253 35.14 -28.88 -8.40
N GLN A 254 34.96 -29.26 -9.68
CA GLN A 254 36.01 -29.71 -10.61
C GLN A 254 35.51 -29.61 -12.05
#